data_AF-A0A921KQL3-F1
#
_entry.id   AF-A0A921KQL3-F1
#
_cell.length_a   1.000
_cell.length_b   1.000
_cell.length_c   1.000
_cell.angle_alpha   90.00
_cell.angle_beta   90.00
_cell.angle_gamma   90.00
#
_symmetry.space_group_name_H-M   'P 1'
#
loop_
_entity.id
_entity.type
_entity.pdbx_description
1 polymer ?
#
loop_
_entity_poly.entity_id
_entity_poly.type
_entity_poly.pdbx_seq_one_letter_code
_entity_poly.pdbx_strand_id
1 'polypeptide(L)'
;MPQEPHGEGVPESAPLPDFASSSSPTGLPDFGEDHGPATLGEPSERARHRTRLTMIAVIGGSVVILLVLALILSQTVFRSVLEDPDPSAYSTGPRSAEGQSEYVPDPEDPDIAPPPPIFTQAPTTECTVPQNTTPPQPSGAGKVRGGGLEYTSPEGWGDGWAVHSLPYLTELAADGRRVEGSWYSVVNLGRVTFPEDEGGYPGLEAAAVAIFQCYATTSGVVSHFGEHPEVTDYRSEVMTVDGTAAWIVQATYHFEDPEVLDTSSASIVTSIVVETPNGPSALASDVAADQPEHVQNLEDII
;
A
#
# COMPACT_ATOMS: atom_id res chain seq x y z
N MET A 1 -46.28 -39.92 -56.98
CA MET A 1 -46.01 -40.69 -55.74
C MET A 1 -46.12 -39.73 -54.56
N PRO A 2 -46.59 -40.22 -53.40
CA PRO A 2 -47.49 -39.52 -52.47
C PRO A 2 -46.79 -38.79 -51.30
N GLN A 3 -47.62 -37.99 -50.60
CA GLN A 3 -47.63 -37.65 -49.15
C GLN A 3 -46.79 -36.48 -48.57
N GLU A 4 -47.50 -35.38 -48.30
CA GLU A 4 -47.46 -34.52 -47.08
C GLU A 4 -47.80 -35.33 -45.78
N PRO A 5 -47.80 -34.77 -44.54
CA PRO A 5 -47.16 -33.57 -43.94
C PRO A 5 -46.58 -33.88 -42.51
N HIS A 6 -46.48 -32.85 -41.64
CA HIS A 6 -46.20 -32.79 -40.17
C HIS A 6 -44.84 -32.13 -39.84
N GLY A 7 -44.71 -31.12 -38.98
CA GLY A 7 -45.59 -30.60 -37.93
C GLY A 7 -44.84 -30.64 -36.59
N GLU A 8 -44.52 -29.45 -36.05
CA GLU A 8 -44.20 -29.10 -34.65
C GLU A 8 -43.04 -29.78 -33.88
N GLY A 9 -42.31 -28.97 -33.10
CA GLY A 9 -41.35 -29.46 -32.12
C GLY A 9 -40.53 -28.36 -31.44
N VAL A 10 -41.14 -27.69 -30.45
CA VAL A 10 -40.46 -26.85 -29.43
C VAL A 10 -39.42 -27.70 -28.69
N PRO A 11 -38.20 -27.21 -28.37
CA PRO A 11 -37.28 -27.98 -27.54
C PRO A 11 -37.76 -27.96 -26.08
N GLU A 12 -38.12 -29.16 -25.63
CA GLU A 12 -38.54 -29.52 -24.29
C GLU A 12 -37.40 -29.28 -23.27
N SER A 13 -37.73 -28.53 -22.22
CA SER A 13 -36.89 -28.29 -21.04
C SER A 13 -36.52 -29.60 -20.33
N ALA A 14 -35.24 -29.75 -20.00
CA ALA A 14 -34.74 -30.87 -19.18
C ALA A 14 -35.39 -30.89 -17.78
N PRO A 15 -35.83 -32.06 -17.27
CA PRO A 15 -36.48 -32.15 -15.96
C PRO A 15 -35.46 -32.07 -14.80
N LEU A 16 -35.83 -31.32 -13.76
CA LEU A 16 -35.13 -31.26 -12.47
C LEU A 16 -35.30 -32.59 -11.69
N PRO A 17 -34.33 -33.00 -10.86
CA PRO A 17 -34.43 -34.23 -10.08
C PRO A 17 -35.45 -34.11 -8.92
N ASP A 18 -36.29 -35.13 -8.80
CA ASP A 18 -37.28 -35.32 -7.74
C ASP A 18 -36.61 -35.91 -6.48
N PHE A 19 -36.81 -35.26 -5.32
CA PHE A 19 -36.25 -35.67 -4.03
C PHE A 19 -37.23 -36.46 -3.16
N ALA A 20 -38.30 -37.01 -3.74
CA ALA A 20 -39.20 -37.90 -3.01
C ALA A 20 -38.83 -39.37 -3.27
N SER A 21 -37.90 -39.92 -2.47
CA SER A 21 -37.85 -41.31 -1.97
C SER A 21 -36.42 -41.75 -1.63
N SER A 22 -36.00 -41.62 -0.37
CA SER A 22 -35.03 -42.58 0.17
C SER A 22 -35.30 -42.85 1.65
N SER A 23 -35.59 -44.12 1.91
CA SER A 23 -35.78 -44.72 3.23
C SER A 23 -34.44 -44.81 3.96
N SER A 24 -34.47 -44.56 5.27
CA SER A 24 -33.33 -44.58 6.21
C SER A 24 -32.51 -45.89 6.19
N PRO A 25 -31.23 -45.82 6.58
CA PRO A 25 -30.85 -46.54 7.80
C PRO A 25 -29.78 -45.84 8.68
N THR A 26 -30.03 -45.89 10.00
CA THR A 26 -29.09 -46.03 11.14
C THR A 26 -28.15 -44.88 11.57
N GLY A 27 -28.51 -44.22 12.68
CA GLY A 27 -27.63 -44.02 13.85
C GLY A 27 -26.84 -42.70 13.96
N LEU A 28 -27.45 -41.67 14.58
CA LEU A 28 -26.75 -40.49 15.13
C LEU A 28 -27.02 -40.39 16.65
N PRO A 29 -26.05 -39.95 17.47
CA PRO A 29 -26.21 -39.84 18.91
C PRO A 29 -27.12 -38.68 19.31
N ASP A 30 -27.93 -38.94 20.33
CA ASP A 30 -28.89 -38.06 20.98
C ASP A 30 -28.14 -36.96 21.78
N PHE A 31 -28.25 -35.71 21.34
CA PHE A 31 -27.87 -34.55 22.15
C PHE A 31 -29.15 -33.93 22.73
N GLY A 32 -29.58 -34.48 23.85
CA GLY A 32 -30.61 -33.91 24.70
C GLY A 32 -30.21 -32.54 25.26
N GLU A 33 -31.22 -31.68 25.34
CA GLU A 33 -31.22 -30.33 25.89
C GLU A 33 -30.65 -30.26 27.32
N ASP A 34 -29.69 -29.36 27.57
CA ASP A 34 -29.65 -28.49 28.76
C ASP A 34 -28.47 -27.50 28.69
N HIS A 35 -28.71 -26.29 28.18
CA HIS A 35 -27.78 -25.16 28.31
C HIS A 35 -28.50 -23.96 28.93
N GLY A 36 -28.60 -23.98 30.27
CA GLY A 36 -28.84 -22.77 31.04
C GLY A 36 -27.62 -21.82 31.01
N PRO A 37 -27.81 -20.52 31.26
CA PRO A 37 -26.72 -19.55 31.21
C PRO A 37 -25.66 -19.87 32.29
N ALA A 38 -24.40 -19.97 31.87
CA ALA A 38 -23.28 -20.20 32.78
C ALA A 38 -23.09 -19.00 33.72
N THR A 39 -23.52 -19.13 34.97
CA THR A 39 -23.18 -18.16 36.01
C THR A 39 -21.73 -18.40 36.45
N LEU A 40 -20.85 -17.43 36.18
CA LEU A 40 -19.47 -17.45 36.67
C LEU A 40 -19.49 -17.42 38.21
N GLY A 41 -19.12 -18.53 38.85
CA GLY A 41 -18.97 -18.61 40.31
C GLY A 41 -17.83 -17.71 40.82
N GLU A 42 -17.93 -17.25 42.07
CA GLU A 42 -16.93 -16.37 42.67
C GLU A 42 -15.51 -16.97 42.60
N PRO A 43 -14.48 -16.19 42.23
CA PRO A 43 -13.11 -16.69 42.11
C PRO A 43 -12.58 -17.18 43.47
N SER A 44 -12.09 -18.44 43.49
CA SER A 44 -11.44 -19.03 44.67
C SER A 44 -10.27 -18.19 45.20
N GLU A 45 -9.98 -18.27 46.50
CA GLU A 45 -8.90 -17.49 47.14
C GLU A 45 -7.51 -17.70 46.51
N ARG A 46 -7.25 -18.89 45.94
CA ARG A 46 -6.04 -19.18 45.17
C ARG A 46 -5.95 -18.39 43.86
N ALA A 47 -7.07 -18.14 43.19
CA ALA A 47 -7.11 -17.30 42.00
C ALA A 47 -6.79 -15.85 42.34
N ARG A 48 -7.38 -15.32 43.43
CA ARG A 48 -7.10 -13.95 43.91
C ARG A 48 -5.62 -13.72 44.25
N HIS A 49 -4.95 -14.71 44.86
CA HIS A 49 -3.53 -14.59 45.19
C HIS A 49 -2.62 -14.60 43.95
N ARG A 50 -2.94 -15.40 42.93
CA ARG A 50 -2.22 -15.37 41.65
C ARG A 50 -2.43 -14.05 40.90
N THR A 51 -3.66 -13.55 40.85
CA THR A 51 -3.97 -12.25 40.22
C THR A 51 -3.26 -11.08 40.91
N ARG A 52 -3.10 -11.13 42.23
CA ARG A 52 -2.38 -10.09 42.98
C ARG A 52 -0.87 -10.11 42.72
N LEU A 53 -0.29 -11.31 42.59
CA LEU A 53 1.12 -11.47 42.23
C LEU A 53 1.42 -11.03 40.79
N THR A 54 0.55 -11.36 39.83
CA THR A 54 0.70 -10.87 38.46
C THR A 54 0.51 -9.36 38.38
N MET A 55 -0.44 -8.78 39.12
CA MET A 55 -0.62 -7.32 39.17
C MET A 55 0.63 -6.61 39.72
N ILE A 56 1.24 -7.14 40.78
CA ILE A 56 2.50 -6.58 41.34
C ILE A 56 3.66 -6.72 40.34
N ALA A 57 3.75 -7.83 39.61
CA ALA A 57 4.77 -8.02 38.58
C ALA A 57 4.59 -7.05 37.40
N VAL A 58 3.35 -6.80 36.97
CA VAL A 58 3.04 -5.83 35.89
C VAL A 58 3.37 -4.41 36.32
N ILE A 59 3.02 -4.02 37.54
CA ILE A 59 3.36 -2.69 38.09
C ILE A 59 4.88 -2.55 38.27
N GLY A 60 5.56 -3.59 38.75
CA GLY A 60 7.02 -3.58 38.85
C GLY A 60 7.71 -3.44 37.49
N GLY A 61 7.23 -4.15 36.47
CA GLY A 61 7.74 -4.07 35.10
C GLY A 61 7.52 -2.70 34.46
N SER A 62 6.34 -2.09 34.64
CA SER A 62 6.06 -0.77 34.07
C SER A 62 6.94 0.33 34.67
N VAL A 63 7.24 0.27 35.97
CA VAL A 63 8.17 1.21 36.61
C VAL A 63 9.58 1.11 36.03
N VAL A 64 10.06 -0.11 35.74
CA VAL A 64 11.38 -0.30 35.12
C VAL A 64 11.40 0.22 33.69
N ILE A 65 10.35 -0.04 32.91
CA ILE A 65 10.24 0.47 31.53
C ILE A 65 10.22 2.00 31.51
N LEU A 66 9.45 2.63 32.41
CA LEU A 66 9.42 4.09 32.54
C LEU A 66 10.79 4.65 32.94
N LEU A 67 11.53 3.96 33.81
CA LEU A 67 12.90 4.34 34.18
C LEU A 67 13.86 4.26 32.99
N VAL A 68 13.77 3.21 32.17
CA VAL A 68 14.59 3.05 30.97
C VAL A 68 14.26 4.11 29.93
N LEU A 69 12.98 4.38 29.68
CA LEU A 69 12.54 5.45 28.77
C LEU A 69 13.02 6.83 29.22
N ALA A 70 12.90 7.13 30.52
CA ALA A 70 13.41 8.39 31.08
C ALA A 70 14.94 8.50 30.92
N LEU A 71 15.66 7.39 31.06
CA LEU A 71 17.12 7.36 30.90
C LEU A 71 17.54 7.54 29.44
N ILE A 72 16.82 6.95 28.48
CA ILE A 72 17.03 7.15 27.04
C ILE A 72 16.76 8.61 26.67
N LEU A 73 15.61 9.17 27.06
CA LEU A 73 15.26 10.57 26.79
C LEU A 73 16.27 11.54 27.42
N SER A 74 16.79 11.22 28.62
CA SER A 74 17.84 12.02 29.26
C SER A 74 19.16 11.99 28.50
N GLN A 75 19.47 10.91 27.76
CA GLN A 75 20.71 10.80 26.99
C GLN A 75 20.59 11.34 25.56
N THR A 76 19.41 11.30 24.95
CA THR A 76 19.19 11.72 23.56
C THR A 76 18.80 13.19 23.44
N VAL A 77 18.02 13.73 24.38
CA VAL A 77 17.47 15.11 24.28
C VAL A 77 18.35 16.15 24.97
N PHE A 78 19.03 15.80 26.08
CA PHE A 78 19.90 16.78 26.78
C PHE A 78 21.33 16.86 26.23
N ARG A 79 21.80 15.88 25.45
CA ARG A 79 23.09 16.00 24.74
C ARG A 79 22.98 16.85 23.46
N SER A 80 21.85 16.78 22.76
CA SER A 80 21.62 17.54 21.53
C SER A 80 21.47 19.05 21.74
N VAL A 81 21.23 19.52 22.98
CA VAL A 81 21.12 20.95 23.32
C VAL A 81 22.43 21.55 23.88
N LEU A 82 23.43 20.72 24.19
CA LEU A 82 24.72 21.19 24.74
C LEU A 82 25.87 21.19 23.72
N GLU A 83 25.63 20.71 22.50
CA GLU A 83 26.59 20.73 21.39
C GLU A 83 26.03 21.58 20.24
N ASP A 84 26.04 22.89 20.45
CA ASP A 84 25.84 23.90 19.42
C ASP A 84 27.20 24.54 19.13
N PRO A 85 27.89 24.21 18.01
CA PRO A 85 28.88 25.11 17.45
C PRO A 85 28.19 26.05 16.45
N ASP A 86 28.35 27.35 16.70
CA ASP A 86 27.85 28.49 15.91
C ASP A 86 27.83 28.29 14.37
N PRO A 87 26.87 28.91 13.64
CA PRO A 87 26.85 28.89 12.19
C PRO A 87 27.94 29.84 11.64
N SER A 88 29.09 29.29 11.26
CA SER A 88 30.07 30.03 10.47
C SER A 88 29.56 30.20 9.03
N ALA A 89 29.23 31.43 8.66
CA ALA A 89 28.93 31.82 7.28
C ALA A 89 30.12 31.49 6.35
N TYR A 90 29.83 30.79 5.25
CA TYR A 90 30.84 30.46 4.23
C TYR A 90 31.35 31.72 3.52
N SER A 91 32.68 31.87 3.50
CA SER A 91 33.39 32.86 2.71
C SER A 91 33.45 32.41 1.26
N THR A 92 32.86 33.16 0.34
CA THR A 92 33.01 32.95 -1.11
C THR A 92 34.40 33.40 -1.56
N GLY A 93 35.30 32.43 -1.76
CA GLY A 93 36.62 32.66 -2.36
C GLY A 93 36.53 33.06 -3.85
N PRO A 94 37.55 33.76 -4.39
CA PRO A 94 37.50 34.31 -5.74
C PRO A 94 37.56 33.22 -6.81
N ARG A 95 36.67 33.31 -7.80
CA ARG A 95 36.63 32.42 -8.98
C ARG A 95 37.84 32.69 -9.88
N SER A 96 38.78 31.74 -9.95
CA SER A 96 39.77 31.64 -11.02
C SER A 96 39.30 30.66 -12.08
N ALA A 97 39.27 31.13 -13.33
CA ALA A 97 38.91 30.36 -14.51
C ALA A 97 40.10 29.51 -14.98
N GLU A 98 40.01 28.19 -14.85
CA GLU A 98 40.91 27.23 -15.51
C GLU A 98 40.19 25.86 -15.59
N GLY A 99 39.97 25.40 -16.83
CA GLY A 99 39.61 24.03 -17.28
C GLY A 99 38.71 23.16 -16.40
N GLN A 100 37.42 23.06 -16.74
CA GLN A 100 36.55 21.99 -16.21
C GLN A 100 37.05 20.64 -16.73
N SER A 101 37.63 19.85 -15.83
CA SER A 101 37.75 18.40 -16.00
C SER A 101 36.35 17.79 -15.89
N GLU A 102 36.08 16.80 -16.71
CA GLU A 102 34.86 15.99 -16.68
C GLU A 102 34.70 15.36 -15.30
N TYR A 103 33.52 15.50 -14.70
CA TYR A 103 33.21 14.93 -13.39
C TYR A 103 33.22 13.41 -13.48
N VAL A 104 34.15 12.78 -12.78
CA VAL A 104 34.17 11.34 -12.52
C VAL A 104 33.54 11.16 -11.14
N PRO A 105 32.34 10.56 -11.03
CA PRO A 105 31.71 10.35 -9.73
C PRO A 105 32.62 9.51 -8.82
N ASP A 106 32.89 10.01 -7.62
CA ASP A 106 33.58 9.29 -6.56
C ASP A 106 32.56 8.40 -5.85
N PRO A 107 32.76 7.07 -5.73
CA PRO A 107 31.86 6.20 -4.99
C PRO A 107 31.76 6.52 -3.48
N GLU A 108 32.61 7.42 -2.95
CA GLU A 108 32.54 7.91 -1.57
C GLU A 108 31.89 9.31 -1.43
N ASP A 109 31.28 9.85 -2.49
CA ASP A 109 30.55 11.13 -2.45
C ASP A 109 29.32 11.00 -1.50
N PRO A 110 29.21 11.77 -0.41
CA PRO A 110 28.13 11.66 0.58
C PRO A 110 26.73 11.99 0.04
N ASP A 111 26.64 12.55 -1.17
CA ASP A 111 25.40 12.72 -1.92
C ASP A 111 24.92 11.40 -2.60
N ILE A 112 25.73 10.33 -2.54
CA ILE A 112 25.36 8.94 -2.90
C ILE A 112 25.15 8.14 -1.61
N ALA A 113 24.40 8.68 -0.64
CA ALA A 113 23.96 7.89 0.48
C ALA A 113 22.94 6.85 -0.01
N PRO A 114 23.12 5.53 0.26
CA PRO A 114 22.10 4.55 -0.06
C PRO A 114 20.79 4.92 0.65
N PRO A 115 19.63 4.71 0.00
CA PRO A 115 18.35 5.10 0.55
C PRO A 115 18.19 4.54 1.97
N PRO A 116 17.59 5.30 2.92
CA PRO A 116 17.45 4.83 4.29
C PRO A 116 16.68 3.50 4.32
N PRO A 117 16.94 2.59 5.27
CA PRO A 117 16.40 1.22 5.30
C PRO A 117 14.88 1.10 5.55
N ILE A 118 14.12 2.16 5.30
CA ILE A 118 12.67 2.26 5.53
C ILE A 118 11.86 1.50 4.46
N PHE A 119 12.50 0.83 3.48
CA PHE A 119 11.84 0.29 2.28
C PHE A 119 11.70 -1.23 2.24
N THR A 120 12.35 -1.95 3.16
CA THR A 120 12.21 -3.41 3.36
C THR A 120 11.52 -3.77 4.67
N GLN A 121 11.09 -2.76 5.43
CA GLN A 121 10.35 -2.95 6.67
C GLN A 121 8.94 -2.44 6.48
N ALA A 122 7.96 -3.27 6.86
CA ALA A 122 6.58 -2.83 6.96
C ALA A 122 6.52 -1.55 7.82
N PRO A 123 5.73 -0.55 7.44
CA PRO A 123 5.64 0.69 8.19
C PRO A 123 5.35 0.41 9.67
N THR A 124 5.84 1.27 10.56
CA THR A 124 5.64 1.10 12.02
C THR A 124 4.18 1.30 12.45
N THR A 125 3.31 1.68 11.52
CA THR A 125 1.86 1.88 11.68
C THR A 125 1.12 0.88 10.80
N GLU A 126 -0.05 0.41 11.23
CA GLU A 126 -0.89 -0.49 10.42
C GLU A 126 -1.28 0.17 9.09
N CYS A 127 -1.07 -0.52 7.97
CA CYS A 127 -1.52 -0.08 6.65
C CYS A 127 -3.04 -0.15 6.54
N THR A 128 -3.75 0.86 7.05
CA THR A 128 -5.20 0.84 7.07
C THR A 128 -5.78 0.87 5.66
N VAL A 129 -6.58 -0.16 5.38
CA VAL A 129 -7.36 -0.28 4.14
C VAL A 129 -8.82 0.08 4.44
N PRO A 130 -9.34 1.21 3.93
CA PRO A 130 -10.72 1.63 4.15
C PRO A 130 -11.72 0.57 3.63
N GLN A 131 -12.64 0.12 4.49
CA GLN A 131 -13.58 -0.97 4.17
C GLN A 131 -14.85 -0.49 3.44
N ASN A 132 -15.20 0.79 3.56
CA ASN A 132 -16.42 1.38 2.97
C ASN A 132 -16.03 2.53 2.05
N THR A 133 -15.48 2.22 0.87
CA THR A 133 -15.05 3.22 -0.09
C THR A 133 -16.26 3.78 -0.86
N THR A 134 -16.40 5.10 -0.89
CA THR A 134 -17.29 5.76 -1.85
C THR A 134 -16.80 5.45 -3.28
N PRO A 135 -17.70 5.14 -4.24
CA PRO A 135 -17.28 5.00 -5.62
C PRO A 135 -16.73 6.32 -6.17
N PRO A 136 -15.80 6.29 -7.14
CA PRO A 136 -15.29 7.50 -7.78
C PRO A 136 -16.42 8.23 -8.53
N GLN A 137 -16.20 9.53 -8.79
CA GLN A 137 -17.07 10.26 -9.70
C GLN A 137 -16.94 9.72 -11.14
N PRO A 138 -18.03 9.73 -11.94
CA PRO A 138 -17.95 9.34 -13.34
C PRO A 138 -16.90 10.17 -14.10
N SER A 139 -16.12 9.49 -14.94
CA SER A 139 -15.13 10.09 -15.83
C SER A 139 -15.67 10.18 -17.27
N GLY A 140 -15.03 11.03 -18.09
CA GLY A 140 -15.27 11.05 -19.53
C GLY A 140 -14.69 9.81 -20.23
N ALA A 141 -15.07 9.57 -21.48
CA ALA A 141 -14.47 8.50 -22.28
C ALA A 141 -12.95 8.71 -22.41
N GLY A 142 -12.17 7.65 -22.16
CA GLY A 142 -10.69 7.71 -22.17
C GLY A 142 -10.06 8.47 -20.99
N LYS A 143 -10.81 8.69 -19.91
CA LYS A 143 -10.34 9.37 -18.70
C LYS A 143 -10.51 8.47 -17.48
N VAL A 144 -9.58 8.61 -16.54
CA VAL A 144 -9.60 7.92 -15.25
C VAL A 144 -9.69 9.00 -14.18
N ARG A 145 -10.71 8.94 -13.33
CA ARG A 145 -10.97 9.97 -12.30
C ARG A 145 -11.16 9.33 -10.94
N GLY A 146 -10.32 9.69 -9.97
CA GLY A 146 -10.39 9.18 -8.61
C GLY A 146 -9.93 10.23 -7.62
N GLY A 147 -10.61 10.33 -6.46
CA GLY A 147 -10.28 11.31 -5.43
C GLY A 147 -10.24 12.78 -5.88
N GLY A 148 -10.88 13.16 -6.98
CA GLY A 148 -10.78 14.52 -7.52
C GLY A 148 -9.51 14.80 -8.35
N LEU A 149 -8.69 13.79 -8.61
CA LEU A 149 -7.66 13.79 -9.66
C LEU A 149 -8.22 13.15 -10.93
N GLU A 150 -7.65 13.48 -12.08
CA GLU A 150 -7.98 12.86 -13.36
C GLU A 150 -6.76 12.82 -14.28
N TYR A 151 -6.58 11.71 -15.01
CA TYR A 151 -5.62 11.62 -16.11
C TYR A 151 -6.27 11.08 -17.40
N THR A 152 -5.56 11.23 -18.52
CA THR A 152 -5.95 10.62 -19.80
C THR A 152 -5.38 9.21 -19.90
N SER A 153 -6.24 8.21 -20.05
CA SER A 153 -5.81 6.82 -20.25
C SER A 153 -4.87 6.75 -21.47
N PRO A 154 -3.62 6.26 -21.32
CA PRO A 154 -2.71 6.14 -22.44
C PRO A 154 -3.18 5.11 -23.47
N GLU A 155 -2.67 5.20 -24.69
CA GLU A 155 -3.04 4.25 -25.73
C GLU A 155 -2.66 2.80 -25.34
N GLY A 156 -3.59 1.87 -25.54
CA GLY A 156 -3.39 0.46 -25.17
C GLY A 156 -3.56 0.15 -23.68
N TRP A 157 -3.96 1.12 -22.86
CA TRP A 157 -4.46 0.89 -21.51
C TRP A 157 -5.98 0.66 -21.55
N GLY A 158 -6.57 0.24 -20.43
CA GLY A 158 -8.00 -0.05 -20.35
C GLY A 158 -8.35 -1.53 -20.37
N ASP A 159 -7.41 -2.43 -20.05
CA ASP A 159 -7.58 -3.90 -20.09
C ASP A 159 -8.54 -4.46 -19.01
N GLY A 160 -9.53 -3.68 -18.59
CA GLY A 160 -10.53 -4.08 -17.59
C GLY A 160 -9.99 -4.14 -16.17
N TRP A 161 -8.86 -3.48 -15.90
CA TRP A 161 -8.32 -3.35 -14.55
C TRP A 161 -9.29 -2.57 -13.65
N ALA A 162 -9.55 -3.12 -12.46
CA ALA A 162 -10.39 -2.48 -11.47
C ALA A 162 -9.79 -2.70 -10.08
N VAL A 163 -9.57 -1.60 -9.36
CA VAL A 163 -9.09 -1.64 -7.99
C VAL A 163 -10.26 -1.39 -7.04
N HIS A 164 -10.32 -2.17 -5.97
CA HIS A 164 -11.43 -2.12 -5.01
C HIS A 164 -11.01 -1.60 -3.64
N SER A 165 -9.72 -1.69 -3.31
CA SER A 165 -9.19 -1.28 -2.02
C SER A 165 -7.70 -1.00 -2.14
N LEU A 166 -7.25 0.12 -1.60
CA LEU A 166 -5.84 0.44 -1.42
C LEU A 166 -5.64 1.08 -0.04
N PRO A 167 -4.45 0.96 0.57
CA PRO A 167 -4.14 1.60 1.83
C PRO A 167 -4.38 3.11 1.77
N TYR A 168 -5.06 3.65 2.78
CA TYR A 168 -5.34 5.08 2.94
C TYR A 168 -6.09 5.74 1.78
N LEU A 169 -6.68 5.00 0.84
CA LEU A 169 -7.34 5.57 -0.33
C LEU A 169 -8.81 5.16 -0.44
N THR A 170 -9.65 6.14 -0.79
CA THR A 170 -11.07 5.97 -1.14
C THR A 170 -11.36 6.61 -2.51
N GLU A 171 -12.60 6.58 -3.02
CA GLU A 171 -12.95 7.14 -4.34
C GLU A 171 -12.03 6.64 -5.46
N LEU A 172 -11.73 5.33 -5.43
CA LEU A 172 -10.69 4.73 -6.24
C LEU A 172 -11.11 4.61 -7.71
N ALA A 173 -10.23 5.02 -8.59
CA ALA A 173 -10.27 4.67 -10.00
C ALA A 173 -8.88 4.25 -10.45
N ALA A 174 -8.81 3.35 -11.40
CA ALA A 174 -7.55 2.84 -11.89
C ALA A 174 -7.65 2.49 -13.36
N ASP A 175 -6.48 2.38 -13.96
CA ASP A 175 -6.29 1.79 -15.26
C ASP A 175 -5.02 0.96 -15.25
N GLY A 176 -4.93 0.03 -16.17
CA GLY A 176 -3.79 -0.84 -16.29
C GLY A 176 -3.63 -1.40 -17.68
N ARG A 177 -2.39 -1.82 -17.95
CA ARG A 177 -1.98 -2.44 -19.20
C ARG A 177 -1.19 -3.70 -18.88
N ARG A 178 -1.56 -4.80 -19.53
CA ARG A 178 -0.89 -6.08 -19.32
C ARG A 178 0.56 -6.01 -19.77
N VAL A 179 1.47 -6.55 -18.97
CA VAL A 179 2.88 -6.76 -19.35
C VAL A 179 3.06 -8.19 -19.82
N GLU A 180 2.85 -9.14 -18.90
CA GLU A 180 3.07 -10.56 -19.14
C GLU A 180 2.23 -11.39 -18.17
N GLY A 181 1.72 -12.53 -18.62
CA GLY A 181 0.99 -13.44 -17.72
C GLY A 181 -0.17 -12.72 -17.02
N SER A 182 -0.26 -12.79 -15.70
CA SER A 182 -1.27 -12.05 -14.92
C SER A 182 -0.78 -10.70 -14.41
N TRP A 183 0.39 -10.23 -14.83
CA TRP A 183 1.02 -9.00 -14.35
C TRP A 183 0.68 -7.80 -15.23
N TYR A 184 0.42 -6.68 -14.59
CA TYR A 184 -0.04 -5.44 -15.23
C TYR A 184 0.77 -4.27 -14.68
N SER A 185 1.14 -3.33 -15.56
CA SER A 185 1.43 -1.98 -15.10
C SER A 185 0.10 -1.31 -14.73
N VAL A 186 0.03 -0.66 -13.57
CA VAL A 186 -1.22 -0.11 -13.04
C VAL A 186 -1.00 1.29 -12.48
N VAL A 187 -1.97 2.18 -12.71
CA VAL A 187 -1.98 3.52 -12.13
C VAL A 187 -3.34 3.78 -11.50
N ASN A 188 -3.33 4.04 -10.19
CA ASN A 188 -4.52 4.23 -9.38
C ASN A 188 -4.59 5.70 -8.91
N LEU A 189 -5.79 6.26 -8.89
CA LEU A 189 -6.11 7.54 -8.26
C LEU A 189 -7.08 7.31 -7.10
N GLY A 190 -6.94 8.11 -6.04
CA GLY A 190 -7.84 8.04 -4.89
C GLY A 190 -7.82 9.29 -4.02
N ARG A 191 -8.85 9.42 -3.17
CA ARG A 191 -8.91 10.39 -2.08
C ARG A 191 -8.10 9.86 -0.92
N VAL A 192 -7.19 10.66 -0.37
CA VAL A 192 -6.42 10.28 0.81
C VAL A 192 -7.31 10.31 2.05
N THR A 193 -7.24 9.27 2.86
CA THR A 193 -8.04 9.10 4.07
C THR A 193 -7.20 8.40 5.14
N PHE A 194 -6.63 9.20 6.05
CA PHE A 194 -5.96 8.70 7.24
C PHE A 194 -6.94 8.65 8.41
N PRO A 195 -7.05 7.52 9.13
CA PRO A 195 -7.90 7.43 10.30
C PRO A 195 -7.48 8.40 11.41
N GLU A 196 -8.45 8.97 12.12
CA GLU A 196 -8.19 9.89 13.25
C GLU A 196 -7.49 9.18 14.43
N ASP A 197 -7.73 7.89 14.62
CA ASP A 197 -7.06 7.06 15.63
C ASP A 197 -5.60 6.75 15.30
N GLU A 198 -5.18 6.93 14.04
CA GLU A 198 -3.77 6.96 13.61
C GLU A 198 -3.15 8.37 13.67
N GLY A 199 -3.90 9.38 14.12
CA GLY A 199 -3.46 10.78 14.20
C GLY A 199 -3.89 11.66 13.03
N GLY A 200 -4.73 11.14 12.12
CA GLY A 200 -5.27 11.88 10.98
C GLY A 200 -4.23 12.13 9.88
N TYR A 201 -4.57 13.00 8.95
CA TYR A 201 -3.72 13.28 7.78
C TYR A 201 -2.38 13.95 8.20
N PRO A 202 -1.22 13.32 7.92
CA PRO A 202 0.06 13.75 8.44
C PRO A 202 0.76 14.83 7.59
N GLY A 203 0.12 15.30 6.51
CA GLY A 203 0.70 16.21 5.52
C GLY A 203 1.31 15.47 4.32
N LEU A 204 1.63 16.23 3.27
CA LEU A 204 2.02 15.73 1.94
C LEU A 204 3.12 14.66 1.97
N GLU A 205 4.29 15.00 2.52
CA GLU A 205 5.47 14.12 2.53
C GLU A 205 5.22 12.82 3.30
N ALA A 206 4.79 12.93 4.56
CA ALA A 206 4.54 11.78 5.40
C ALA A 206 3.42 10.88 4.85
N ALA A 207 2.37 11.47 4.24
CA ALA A 207 1.32 10.72 3.58
C ALA A 207 1.83 9.98 2.34
N ALA A 208 2.65 10.64 1.51
CA ALA A 208 3.21 10.03 0.31
C ALA A 208 4.13 8.85 0.66
N VAL A 209 4.96 9.00 1.68
CA VAL A 209 5.83 7.92 2.21
C VAL A 209 4.99 6.76 2.76
N ALA A 210 3.97 7.04 3.57
CA ALA A 210 3.11 6.00 4.13
C ALA A 210 2.33 5.23 3.05
N ILE A 211 1.74 5.93 2.08
CA ILE A 211 1.04 5.31 0.95
C ILE A 211 2.03 4.48 0.11
N PHE A 212 3.23 5.00 -0.17
CA PHE A 212 4.26 4.28 -0.91
C PHE A 212 4.64 2.95 -0.25
N GLN A 213 4.98 3.00 1.05
CA GLN A 213 5.37 1.82 1.83
C GLN A 213 4.24 0.82 1.97
N CYS A 214 3.03 1.30 2.27
CA CYS A 214 1.88 0.42 2.40
C CYS A 214 1.45 -0.18 1.07
N TYR A 215 1.51 0.57 -0.03
CA TYR A 215 1.27 0.03 -1.36
C TYR A 215 2.25 -1.10 -1.64
N ALA A 216 3.56 -0.82 -1.57
CA ALA A 216 4.60 -1.82 -1.82
C ALA A 216 4.44 -3.10 -0.97
N THR A 217 3.95 -2.99 0.28
CA THR A 217 3.83 -4.11 1.23
C THR A 217 2.48 -4.82 1.26
N THR A 218 1.40 -4.23 0.74
CA THR A 218 0.04 -4.78 0.91
C THR A 218 -0.76 -5.00 -0.38
N SER A 219 -0.45 -4.31 -1.49
CA SER A 219 -1.26 -4.37 -2.72
C SER A 219 -0.97 -5.58 -3.62
N GLY A 220 -0.44 -6.67 -3.05
CA GLY A 220 -0.12 -7.90 -3.80
C GLY A 220 1.17 -7.81 -4.62
N VAL A 221 1.86 -6.66 -4.63
CA VAL A 221 3.12 -6.49 -5.37
C VAL A 221 4.29 -7.20 -4.67
N VAL A 222 4.24 -7.37 -3.34
CA VAL A 222 5.24 -8.13 -2.56
C VAL A 222 5.44 -9.55 -3.08
N SER A 223 4.39 -10.23 -3.55
CA SER A 223 4.55 -11.63 -4.00
C SER A 223 5.46 -11.76 -5.22
N HIS A 224 5.68 -10.66 -5.95
CA HIS A 224 6.61 -10.61 -7.08
C HIS A 224 7.98 -10.02 -6.68
N PHE A 225 8.01 -9.07 -5.73
CA PHE A 225 9.27 -8.47 -5.28
C PHE A 225 10.16 -9.39 -4.44
N GLY A 226 9.56 -10.31 -3.68
CA GLY A 226 10.31 -11.18 -2.76
C GLY A 226 10.43 -10.59 -1.35
N GLU A 227 11.21 -11.22 -0.48
CA GLU A 227 11.33 -10.84 0.94
C GLU A 227 12.26 -9.62 1.14
N HIS A 228 13.28 -9.49 0.29
CA HIS A 228 14.34 -8.47 0.35
C HIS A 228 14.71 -7.98 -1.07
N PRO A 229 13.76 -7.37 -1.81
CA PRO A 229 14.07 -6.82 -3.14
C PRO A 229 15.20 -5.80 -3.08
N GLU A 230 16.05 -5.79 -4.12
CA GLU A 230 16.95 -4.66 -4.34
C GLU A 230 16.13 -3.44 -4.76
N VAL A 231 16.43 -2.28 -4.17
CA VAL A 231 15.72 -1.02 -4.43
C VAL A 231 16.70 0.02 -4.94
N THR A 232 16.44 0.57 -6.12
CA THR A 232 17.26 1.61 -6.76
C THR A 232 16.42 2.85 -7.09
N ASP A 233 17.07 3.92 -7.52
CA ASP A 233 16.44 5.13 -8.07
C ASP A 233 15.39 5.77 -7.15
N TYR A 234 15.63 5.67 -5.84
CA TYR A 234 14.76 6.30 -4.86
C TYR A 234 14.80 7.82 -4.97
N ARG A 235 13.62 8.43 -5.04
CA ARG A 235 13.44 9.87 -4.88
C ARG A 235 12.26 10.17 -3.97
N SER A 236 12.41 11.23 -3.18
CA SER A 236 11.35 11.79 -2.36
C SER A 236 11.51 13.30 -2.30
N GLU A 237 10.63 14.02 -3.00
CA GLU A 237 10.79 15.46 -3.19
C GLU A 237 9.46 16.17 -3.43
N VAL A 238 9.50 17.48 -3.24
CA VAL A 238 8.37 18.37 -3.54
C VAL A 238 8.19 18.52 -5.05
N MET A 239 6.95 18.50 -5.51
CA MET A 239 6.60 18.76 -6.90
C MET A 239 5.28 19.56 -7.00
N THR A 240 4.82 19.80 -8.24
CA THR A 240 3.52 20.40 -8.48
C THR A 240 2.75 19.62 -9.53
N VAL A 241 1.47 19.37 -9.28
CA VAL A 241 0.52 18.77 -10.24
C VAL A 241 -0.51 19.84 -10.59
N ASP A 242 -0.58 20.23 -11.86
CA ASP A 242 -1.47 21.30 -12.36
C ASP A 242 -1.40 22.61 -11.53
N GLY A 243 -0.19 22.96 -11.04
CA GLY A 243 0.05 24.14 -10.20
C GLY A 243 -0.35 23.99 -8.73
N THR A 244 -0.78 22.80 -8.31
CA THR A 244 -1.10 22.44 -6.93
C THR A 244 0.09 21.78 -6.25
N ALA A 245 0.34 22.11 -4.99
CA ALA A 245 1.44 21.53 -4.22
C ALA A 245 1.25 20.01 -4.08
N ALA A 246 2.33 19.28 -4.33
CA ALA A 246 2.36 17.83 -4.27
C ALA A 246 3.71 17.32 -3.75
N TRP A 247 3.75 16.05 -3.38
CA TRP A 247 4.97 15.35 -2.99
C TRP A 247 5.01 14.00 -3.68
N ILE A 248 6.15 13.67 -4.29
CA ILE A 248 6.39 12.39 -4.94
C ILE A 248 7.34 11.54 -4.11
N VAL A 249 7.02 10.26 -3.99
CA VAL A 249 7.93 9.20 -3.55
C VAL A 249 7.93 8.14 -4.64
N GLN A 250 9.11 7.81 -5.15
CA GLN A 250 9.26 6.82 -6.22
C GLN A 250 10.53 6.01 -5.99
N ALA A 251 10.50 4.72 -6.33
CA ALA A 251 11.68 3.88 -6.39
C ALA A 251 11.47 2.72 -7.37
N THR A 252 12.57 2.14 -7.83
CA THR A 252 12.57 0.93 -8.65
C THR A 252 12.83 -0.28 -7.76
N TYR A 253 11.91 -1.22 -7.73
CA TYR A 253 12.04 -2.50 -7.03
C TYR A 253 12.41 -3.59 -8.03
N HIS A 254 13.55 -4.24 -7.82
CA HIS A 254 13.99 -5.39 -8.60
C HIS A 254 13.42 -6.67 -8.00
N PHE A 255 12.82 -7.52 -8.83
CA PHE A 255 12.28 -8.80 -8.41
C PHE A 255 13.43 -9.71 -7.94
N GLU A 256 13.33 -10.28 -6.74
CA GLU A 256 14.35 -11.22 -6.23
C GLU A 256 14.53 -12.45 -7.13
N ASP A 257 13.42 -12.95 -7.67
CA ASP A 257 13.42 -14.05 -8.63
C ASP A 257 13.23 -13.49 -10.05
N PRO A 258 14.30 -13.46 -10.87
CA PRO A 258 14.24 -12.91 -12.23
C PRO A 258 13.43 -13.78 -13.20
N GLU A 259 13.03 -15.00 -12.81
CA GLU A 259 12.20 -15.89 -13.63
C GLU A 259 10.69 -15.64 -13.40
N VAL A 260 10.32 -14.70 -12.53
CA VAL A 260 8.92 -14.36 -12.26
C VAL A 260 8.21 -13.76 -13.47
N LEU A 261 8.94 -13.00 -14.30
CA LEU A 261 8.48 -12.50 -15.60
C LEU A 261 9.65 -12.57 -16.59
N ASP A 262 9.39 -13.08 -17.79
CA ASP A 262 10.39 -13.17 -18.87
C ASP A 262 10.75 -11.78 -19.44
N THR A 263 9.85 -10.82 -19.32
CA THR A 263 9.90 -9.52 -20.01
C THR A 263 10.12 -8.32 -19.10
N SER A 264 10.20 -8.52 -17.78
CA SER A 264 10.49 -7.45 -16.81
C SER A 264 11.15 -8.00 -15.56
N SER A 265 12.25 -7.38 -15.15
CA SER A 265 13.02 -7.70 -13.95
C SER A 265 12.77 -6.73 -12.79
N ALA A 266 12.15 -5.59 -13.06
CA ALA A 266 11.86 -4.59 -12.04
C ALA A 266 10.52 -3.86 -12.26
N SER A 267 10.05 -3.20 -11.21
CA SER A 267 8.87 -2.32 -11.24
C SER A 267 9.15 -0.98 -10.56
N ILE A 268 8.74 0.10 -11.21
CA ILE A 268 8.78 1.46 -10.68
C ILE A 268 7.51 1.66 -9.85
N VAL A 269 7.66 1.73 -8.54
CA VAL A 269 6.57 2.05 -7.62
C VAL A 269 6.54 3.55 -7.41
N THR A 270 5.37 4.17 -7.48
CA THR A 270 5.21 5.62 -7.32
C THR A 270 4.02 5.95 -6.43
N SER A 271 4.22 6.93 -5.55
CA SER A 271 3.19 7.57 -4.73
C SER A 271 3.30 9.07 -4.91
N ILE A 272 2.20 9.73 -5.27
CA ILE A 272 2.13 11.19 -5.34
C ILE A 272 0.93 11.64 -4.52
N VAL A 273 1.12 12.52 -3.55
CA VAL A 273 0.02 13.15 -2.80
C VAL A 273 -0.11 14.60 -3.23
N VAL A 274 -1.34 15.05 -3.47
CA VAL A 274 -1.70 16.39 -3.98
C VAL A 274 -2.72 17.04 -3.06
N GLU A 275 -2.49 18.29 -2.65
CA GLU A 275 -3.42 19.08 -1.82
C GLU A 275 -4.57 19.66 -2.65
N THR A 276 -5.61 18.87 -2.93
CA THR A 276 -6.77 19.38 -3.67
C THR A 276 -7.70 20.24 -2.80
N PRO A 277 -8.53 21.14 -3.37
CA PRO A 277 -9.45 21.98 -2.59
C PRO A 277 -10.48 21.21 -1.73
N ASN A 278 -10.74 19.94 -2.06
CA ASN A 278 -11.69 19.09 -1.34
C ASN A 278 -10.99 18.11 -0.39
N GLY A 279 -9.71 18.34 -0.08
CA GLY A 279 -8.86 17.47 0.73
C GLY A 279 -7.80 16.74 -0.11
N PRO A 280 -6.82 16.10 0.54
CA PRO A 280 -5.70 15.46 -0.14
C PRO A 280 -6.15 14.29 -1.02
N SER A 281 -5.46 14.13 -2.14
CA SER A 281 -5.69 13.06 -3.11
C SER A 281 -4.35 12.48 -3.52
N ALA A 282 -4.35 11.25 -4.03
CA ALA A 282 -3.11 10.60 -4.39
C ALA A 282 -3.20 9.77 -5.66
N LEU A 283 -2.04 9.64 -6.29
CA LEU A 283 -1.70 8.60 -7.25
C LEU A 283 -0.88 7.54 -6.53
N ALA A 284 -1.20 6.27 -6.75
CA ALA A 284 -0.39 5.12 -6.34
C ALA A 284 -0.27 4.14 -7.52
N SER A 285 0.93 3.75 -7.89
CA SER A 285 1.17 2.95 -9.10
C SER A 285 2.35 2.00 -8.95
N ASP A 286 2.36 0.97 -9.79
CA ASP A 286 3.52 0.15 -10.11
C ASP A 286 3.55 -0.15 -11.61
N VAL A 287 4.73 0.00 -12.23
CA VAL A 287 4.89 -0.02 -13.69
C VAL A 287 6.17 -0.76 -14.04
N ALA A 288 6.11 -1.72 -14.96
CA ALA A 288 7.28 -2.48 -15.41
C ALA A 288 8.41 -1.55 -15.90
N ALA A 289 9.56 -1.60 -15.23
CA ALA A 289 10.69 -0.72 -15.49
C ALA A 289 11.36 -1.04 -16.84
N ASP A 290 11.34 -2.31 -17.25
CA ASP A 290 11.98 -2.79 -18.49
C ASP A 290 11.09 -2.66 -19.73
N GLN A 291 9.95 -1.96 -19.60
CA GLN A 291 9.00 -1.70 -20.69
C GLN A 291 8.97 -0.19 -20.98
N PRO A 292 9.79 0.33 -21.91
CA PRO A 292 9.96 1.78 -22.11
C PRO A 292 8.65 2.52 -22.42
N GLU A 293 7.73 1.87 -23.13
CA GLU A 293 6.40 2.45 -23.41
C GLU A 293 5.56 2.58 -22.13
N HIS A 294 5.67 1.63 -21.20
CA HIS A 294 4.96 1.69 -19.92
C HIS A 294 5.54 2.78 -19.01
N VAL A 295 6.87 2.91 -18.98
CA VAL A 295 7.55 3.98 -18.25
C VAL A 295 7.19 5.35 -18.81
N GLN A 296 7.21 5.53 -20.14
CA GLN A 296 6.80 6.80 -20.76
C GLN A 296 5.35 7.15 -20.45
N ASN A 297 4.45 6.15 -20.46
CA ASN A 297 3.04 6.37 -20.10
C ASN A 297 2.87 6.83 -18.64
N LEU A 298 3.70 6.34 -17.71
CA LEU A 298 3.71 6.81 -16.33
C LEU A 298 4.16 8.28 -16.26
N GLU A 299 5.25 8.62 -16.94
CA GLU A 299 5.76 10.00 -16.99
C GLU A 299 4.77 10.97 -17.66
N ASP A 300 3.99 10.52 -18.64
CA ASP A 300 2.96 11.34 -19.28
C ASP A 300 1.71 11.56 -18.39
N ILE A 301 1.50 10.70 -17.38
CA ILE A 301 0.41 10.82 -16.40
C ILE A 301 0.78 11.78 -15.25
N ILE A 302 2.05 11.81 -14.84
CA ILE A 302 2.58 12.58 -13.70
C ILE A 302 2.78 14.06 -14.05
#